data_AF-A0A2D7TR41-F1
#
_entry.id   AF-A0A2D7TR41-F1
#
_cell.length_a   1.000
_cell.length_b   1.000
_cell.length_c   1.000
_cell.angle_alpha   90.00
_cell.angle_beta   90.00
_cell.angle_gamma   90.00
#
_symmetry.space_group_name_H-M   'P 1'
#
loop_
_entity.id
_entity.type
_entity.pdbx_description
1 polymer ?
#
loop_
_entity_poly.entity_id
_entity_poly.type
_entity_poly.pdbx_seq_one_letter_code
_entity_poly.pdbx_strand_id
1 'polypeptide(L)'
;MTQEIHDPGSDDLQTAYAVADQQESVGMRALAGLFLLEHEFRRVADQPNLARLIVNRLNRFAPYDCAVFWTCSHRGRIHNVTISGVEPSKDTRQVLKWGGRVARWLSKSGFGNMQIRPEMIEDQKKLADWPGNIAKSGLYVPLMGRDARLSGGILLLRAAPWAQPVRVMMDQLGEAAAYTV
;
A
#
# COMPACT_ATOMS: atom_id res chain seq x y z
N MET A 1 29.63 -19.23 -55.73
CA MET A 1 30.28 -18.70 -54.52
C MET A 1 29.45 -17.51 -54.06
N THR A 2 28.43 -17.77 -53.24
CA THR A 2 27.53 -16.73 -52.70
C THR A 2 28.11 -16.26 -51.38
N GLN A 3 28.55 -15.00 -51.33
CA GLN A 3 28.94 -14.34 -50.08
C GLN A 3 27.68 -14.07 -49.26
N GLU A 4 27.58 -14.70 -48.09
CA GLU A 4 26.63 -14.31 -47.06
C GLU A 4 27.02 -12.92 -46.54
N ILE A 5 26.10 -11.97 -46.69
CA ILE A 5 26.22 -10.64 -46.09
C ILE A 5 25.88 -10.81 -44.61
N HIS A 6 26.90 -10.87 -43.76
CA HIS A 6 26.74 -10.83 -42.32
C HIS A 6 26.38 -9.40 -41.93
N ASP A 7 25.12 -9.16 -41.55
CA ASP A 7 24.61 -7.86 -41.11
C ASP A 7 24.92 -7.66 -39.62
N PRO A 8 25.91 -6.81 -39.27
CA PRO A 8 26.40 -6.66 -37.90
C PRO A 8 25.40 -5.95 -36.96
N GLY A 9 24.26 -5.46 -37.48
CA GLY A 9 23.20 -4.85 -36.65
C GLY A 9 22.17 -5.83 -36.10
N SER A 10 22.18 -7.10 -36.54
CA SER A 10 21.14 -8.06 -36.20
C SER A 10 21.25 -8.61 -34.76
N ASP A 11 22.47 -8.81 -34.27
CA ASP A 11 22.74 -9.39 -32.94
C ASP A 11 22.51 -8.37 -31.81
N ASP A 12 22.84 -7.10 -32.05
CA ASP A 12 22.57 -5.98 -31.14
C ASP A 12 21.07 -5.67 -31.03
N LEU A 13 20.33 -5.76 -32.15
CA LEU A 13 18.88 -5.63 -32.15
C LEU A 13 18.21 -6.79 -31.40
N GLN A 14 18.60 -8.04 -31.66
CA GLN A 14 18.06 -9.20 -30.94
C GLN A 14 18.35 -9.14 -29.44
N THR A 15 19.53 -8.68 -29.05
CA THR A 15 19.90 -8.47 -27.65
C THR A 15 19.07 -7.34 -27.03
N ALA A 16 18.87 -6.23 -27.74
CA ALA A 16 18.02 -5.13 -27.29
C ALA A 16 16.55 -5.55 -27.15
N TYR A 17 16.03 -6.35 -28.09
CA TYR A 17 14.69 -6.93 -28.02
C TYR A 17 14.55 -7.95 -26.89
N ALA A 18 15.55 -8.80 -26.64
CA ALA A 18 15.51 -9.76 -25.53
C ALA A 18 15.55 -9.08 -24.15
N VAL A 19 16.33 -8.00 -24.02
CA VAL A 19 16.34 -7.17 -22.81
C VAL A 19 15.01 -6.42 -22.65
N ALA A 20 14.48 -5.88 -23.74
CA ALA A 20 13.16 -5.25 -23.77
C ALA A 20 12.05 -6.24 -23.38
N ASP A 21 12.01 -7.46 -23.93
CA ASP A 21 11.05 -8.52 -23.59
C ASP A 21 11.13 -8.93 -22.12
N GLN A 22 12.34 -9.05 -21.56
CA GLN A 22 12.51 -9.35 -20.14
C GLN A 22 11.98 -8.22 -19.25
N GLN A 23 12.25 -6.97 -19.61
CA GLN A 23 11.83 -5.78 -18.86
C GLN A 23 10.34 -5.47 -19.05
N GLU A 24 9.79 -5.68 -20.25
CA GLU A 24 8.36 -5.72 -20.57
C GLU A 24 7.66 -6.80 -19.76
N SER A 25 8.25 -7.99 -19.58
CA SER A 25 7.62 -9.06 -18.79
C SER A 25 7.45 -8.69 -17.32
N VAL A 26 8.41 -7.98 -16.70
CA VAL A 26 8.34 -7.61 -15.28
C VAL A 26 7.42 -6.42 -15.09
N GLY A 27 7.55 -5.39 -15.94
CA GLY A 27 6.68 -4.22 -15.94
C GLY A 27 5.21 -4.58 -16.21
N MET A 28 4.95 -5.40 -17.24
CA MET A 28 3.60 -5.88 -17.56
C MET A 28 3.03 -6.79 -16.47
N ARG A 29 3.85 -7.64 -15.81
CA ARG A 29 3.37 -8.44 -14.67
C ARG A 29 2.99 -7.57 -13.47
N ALA A 30 3.77 -6.52 -13.19
CA ALA A 30 3.44 -5.58 -12.11
C ALA A 30 2.16 -4.80 -12.42
N LEU A 31 2.00 -4.31 -13.65
CA LEU A 31 0.80 -3.60 -14.12
C LEU A 31 -0.43 -4.51 -14.16
N ALA A 32 -0.31 -5.73 -14.70
CA ALA A 32 -1.39 -6.72 -14.69
C ALA A 32 -1.80 -7.09 -13.26
N GLY A 33 -0.81 -7.22 -12.36
CA GLY A 33 -1.06 -7.41 -10.93
C GLY A 33 -1.82 -6.24 -10.30
N LEU A 34 -1.52 -5.00 -10.70
CA LEU A 34 -2.21 -3.80 -10.24
C LEU A 34 -3.67 -3.77 -10.71
N PHE A 35 -3.92 -4.03 -12.00
CA PHE A 35 -5.27 -4.11 -12.56
C PHE A 35 -6.08 -5.24 -11.94
N LEU A 36 -5.47 -6.39 -11.70
CA LEU A 36 -6.12 -7.50 -11.02
C LEU A 36 -6.49 -7.11 -9.58
N LEU A 37 -5.60 -6.42 -8.87
CA LEU A 37 -5.87 -5.96 -7.51
C LEU A 37 -7.02 -4.94 -7.47
N GLU A 38 -7.03 -3.99 -8.40
CA GLU A 38 -8.11 -3.01 -8.56
C GLU A 38 -9.45 -3.69 -8.92
N HIS A 39 -9.39 -4.70 -9.79
CA HIS A 39 -10.55 -5.52 -10.13
C HIS A 39 -11.08 -6.33 -8.94
N GLU A 40 -10.18 -6.91 -8.14
CA GLU A 40 -10.52 -7.62 -6.91
C GLU A 40 -11.17 -6.66 -5.89
N PHE A 41 -10.61 -5.46 -5.66
CA PHE A 41 -11.19 -4.45 -4.78
C PHE A 41 -12.64 -4.14 -5.14
N ARG A 42 -12.93 -3.90 -6.42
CA ARG A 42 -14.28 -3.57 -6.91
C ARG A 42 -15.32 -4.66 -6.68
N ARG A 43 -14.89 -5.90 -6.44
CA ARG A 43 -15.78 -7.09 -6.38
C ARG A 43 -15.91 -7.67 -4.98
N VAL A 44 -15.19 -7.14 -4.00
CA VAL A 44 -15.33 -7.59 -2.62
C VAL A 44 -16.70 -7.16 -2.09
N ALA A 45 -17.48 -8.15 -1.64
CA ALA A 45 -18.85 -7.95 -1.19
C ALA A 45 -18.95 -7.29 0.20
N ASP A 46 -17.90 -7.35 1.01
CA ASP A 46 -17.90 -6.92 2.40
C ASP A 46 -16.56 -6.31 2.87
N GLN A 47 -16.66 -5.22 3.62
CA GLN A 47 -15.50 -4.43 4.09
C GLN A 47 -14.40 -5.24 4.83
N PRO A 48 -14.70 -6.27 5.64
CA PRO A 48 -13.65 -7.07 6.32
C PRO A 48 -12.75 -7.85 5.34
N ASN A 49 -13.32 -8.37 4.25
CA ASN A 49 -12.53 -9.07 3.23
C ASN A 49 -11.67 -8.10 2.42
N LEU A 50 -12.15 -6.87 2.20
CA LEU A 50 -11.39 -5.83 1.52
C LEU A 50 -10.17 -5.43 2.36
N ALA A 51 -10.38 -5.22 3.67
CA ALA A 51 -9.32 -4.89 4.60
C ALA A 51 -8.21 -5.96 4.60
N ARG A 52 -8.56 -7.24 4.68
CA ARG A 52 -7.60 -8.36 4.60
C ARG A 52 -6.89 -8.43 3.27
N LEU A 53 -7.60 -8.20 2.16
CA LEU A 53 -7.00 -8.23 0.83
C LEU A 53 -5.97 -7.10 0.69
N ILE A 54 -6.30 -5.89 1.16
CA ILE A 54 -5.39 -4.75 1.20
C ILE A 54 -4.16 -5.06 2.07
N VAL A 55 -4.34 -5.44 3.34
CA VAL A 55 -3.22 -5.60 4.28
C VAL A 55 -2.40 -6.87 4.11
N ASN A 56 -2.78 -7.80 3.21
CA ASN A 56 -1.98 -9.00 2.94
C ASN A 56 -1.44 -9.04 1.51
N ARG A 57 -2.17 -8.48 0.54
CA ARG A 57 -1.79 -8.57 -0.88
C ARG A 57 -0.89 -7.42 -1.32
N LEU A 58 -0.97 -6.26 -0.67
CA LEU A 58 -0.06 -5.13 -0.93
C LEU A 58 1.42 -5.49 -0.72
N ASN A 59 1.73 -6.49 0.12
CA ASN A 59 3.12 -6.88 0.37
C ASN A 59 3.84 -7.37 -0.90
N ARG A 60 3.09 -7.86 -1.90
CA ARG A 60 3.64 -8.28 -3.20
C ARG A 60 4.10 -7.12 -4.08
N PHE A 61 3.59 -5.91 -3.83
CA PHE A 61 3.90 -4.71 -4.63
C PHE A 61 4.77 -3.72 -3.85
N ALA A 62 4.59 -3.68 -2.53
CA ALA A 62 5.20 -2.73 -1.64
C ALA A 62 5.59 -3.49 -0.35
N PRO A 63 6.79 -4.09 -0.27
CA PRO A 63 7.19 -4.86 0.91
C PRO A 63 7.12 -4.02 2.19
N TYR A 64 6.42 -4.52 3.21
CA TYR A 64 6.29 -3.87 4.52
C TYR A 64 6.42 -4.89 5.66
N ASP A 65 6.75 -4.39 6.85
CA ASP A 65 6.82 -5.19 8.08
C ASP A 65 5.44 -5.28 8.74
N CYS A 66 4.65 -4.22 8.66
CA CYS A 66 3.29 -4.14 9.20
C CYS A 66 2.42 -3.20 8.36
N ALA A 67 1.20 -3.61 8.05
CA ALA A 67 0.19 -2.74 7.46
C ALA A 67 -0.99 -2.53 8.41
N VAL A 68 -1.49 -1.30 8.49
CA VAL A 68 -2.71 -0.95 9.22
C VAL A 68 -3.69 -0.34 8.23
N PHE A 69 -4.90 -0.88 8.17
CA PHE A 69 -6.01 -0.38 7.38
C PHE A 69 -7.15 0.03 8.30
N TRP A 70 -7.90 1.07 7.92
CA TRP A 70 -9.13 1.43 8.59
C TRP A 70 -10.07 2.16 7.64
N THR A 71 -11.35 2.15 7.98
CA THR A 71 -12.40 2.90 7.29
C THR A 71 -12.91 4.02 8.18
N CYS A 72 -13.49 5.05 7.56
CA CYS A 72 -14.13 6.17 8.23
C CYS A 72 -15.60 6.24 7.81
N SER A 73 -16.49 6.46 8.78
CA SER A 73 -17.86 6.88 8.46
C SER A 73 -17.88 8.31 7.95
N HIS A 74 -19.00 8.72 7.38
CA HIS A 74 -19.24 10.11 6.93
C HIS A 74 -19.05 11.18 8.04
N ARG A 75 -19.16 10.79 9.32
CA ARG A 75 -18.90 11.64 10.49
C ARG A 75 -17.45 11.60 10.98
N GLY A 76 -16.54 10.95 10.24
CA GLY A 76 -15.13 10.78 10.59
C GLY A 76 -14.88 9.80 11.74
N ARG A 77 -15.84 8.93 12.09
CA ARG A 77 -15.61 7.85 13.08
C ARG A 77 -14.84 6.71 12.43
N ILE A 78 -13.79 6.24 13.11
CA ILE A 78 -12.94 5.12 12.67
C ILE A 78 -13.66 3.79 12.88
N HIS A 79 -13.62 2.93 11.87
CA HIS A 79 -14.17 1.57 11.85
C HIS A 79 -13.17 0.60 11.21
N ASN A 80 -13.44 -0.71 11.37
CA ASN A 80 -12.73 -1.80 10.68
C ASN A 80 -11.20 -1.67 10.69
N VAL A 81 -10.64 -1.39 11.86
CA VAL A 81 -9.18 -1.36 12.03
C VAL A 81 -8.66 -2.78 11.85
N THR A 82 -7.84 -2.97 10.84
CA THR A 82 -7.24 -4.26 10.48
C THR A 82 -5.73 -4.10 10.43
N ILE A 83 -5.01 -5.08 10.97
CA ILE A 83 -3.54 -5.08 11.02
C ILE A 83 -3.08 -6.37 10.33
N SER A 84 -2.09 -6.27 9.44
CA SER A 84 -1.53 -7.41 8.71
C SER A 84 -1.09 -8.51 9.67
N GLY A 85 -1.52 -9.74 9.42
CA GLY A 85 -1.18 -10.90 10.25
C GLY A 85 -1.83 -10.96 11.63
N VAL A 86 -2.76 -10.04 11.96
CA VAL A 86 -3.46 -10.02 13.26
C VAL A 86 -4.91 -10.43 13.09
N GLU A 87 -5.28 -11.56 13.70
CA GLU A 87 -6.68 -12.01 13.77
C GLU A 87 -7.35 -11.49 15.06
N PRO A 88 -8.59 -10.99 15.02
CA PRO A 88 -9.26 -10.49 16.21
C PRO A 88 -9.52 -11.58 17.26
N SER A 89 -8.92 -11.43 18.44
CA SER A 89 -9.08 -12.32 19.58
C SER A 89 -8.94 -11.56 20.89
N LYS A 90 -9.11 -12.25 22.03
CA LYS A 90 -8.89 -11.63 23.34
C LYS A 90 -7.44 -11.14 23.50
N ASP A 91 -6.49 -11.86 22.91
CA ASP A 91 -5.05 -11.64 23.05
C ASP A 91 -4.54 -10.52 22.14
N THR A 92 -5.18 -10.32 20.99
CA THR A 92 -4.81 -9.25 20.04
C THR A 92 -5.48 -7.90 20.32
N ARG A 93 -6.26 -7.79 21.41
CA ARG A 93 -6.97 -6.54 21.77
C ARG A 93 -6.05 -5.34 21.96
N GLN A 94 -4.84 -5.53 22.51
CA GLN A 94 -3.92 -4.42 22.75
C GLN A 94 -3.38 -3.85 21.45
N VAL A 95 -2.94 -4.70 20.52
CA VAL A 95 -2.43 -4.28 19.21
C VAL A 95 -3.54 -3.65 18.36
N LEU A 96 -4.78 -4.15 18.41
CA LEU A 96 -5.91 -3.52 17.72
C LEU A 96 -6.26 -2.13 18.31
N LYS A 97 -6.17 -1.96 19.64
CA LYS A 97 -6.33 -0.64 20.28
C LYS A 97 -5.25 0.34 19.84
N TRP A 98 -4.00 -0.12 19.73
CA TRP A 98 -2.90 0.68 19.18
C TRP A 98 -3.20 1.11 17.74
N GLY A 99 -3.59 0.18 16.86
CA GLY A 99 -3.98 0.49 15.48
C GLY A 99 -5.11 1.53 15.40
N GLY A 100 -6.09 1.44 16.30
CA GLY A 100 -7.18 2.42 16.38
C GLY A 100 -6.73 3.81 16.86
N ARG A 101 -5.68 3.91 17.68
CA ARG A 101 -5.08 5.21 18.04
C ARG A 101 -4.31 5.82 16.86
N VAL A 102 -3.54 5.00 16.15
CA VAL A 102 -2.81 5.41 14.94
C VAL A 102 -3.79 5.91 13.87
N ALA A 103 -4.83 5.14 13.55
CA ALA A 103 -5.87 5.51 12.61
C ALA A 103 -6.52 6.86 12.97
N ARG A 104 -6.85 7.06 14.26
CA ARG A 104 -7.45 8.32 14.72
C ARG A 104 -6.50 9.52 14.60
N TRP A 105 -5.21 9.32 14.84
CA TRP A 105 -4.20 10.37 14.68
C TRP A 105 -4.06 10.76 13.20
N LEU A 106 -3.83 9.78 12.33
CA LEU A 106 -3.65 10.02 10.89
C LEU A 106 -4.90 10.61 10.24
N SER A 107 -6.09 10.12 10.56
CA SER A 107 -7.34 10.69 10.03
C SER A 107 -7.61 12.14 10.45
N LYS A 108 -6.97 12.63 11.52
CA LYS A 108 -7.10 14.03 11.98
C LYS A 108 -5.96 14.94 11.53
N SER A 109 -4.92 14.37 10.93
CA SER A 109 -3.70 15.10 10.57
C SER A 109 -3.87 16.02 9.36
N GLY A 110 -4.82 15.71 8.47
CA GLY A 110 -4.95 16.37 7.16
C GLY A 110 -3.84 16.00 6.18
N PHE A 111 -3.01 15.00 6.49
CA PHE A 111 -1.94 14.57 5.62
C PHE A 111 -2.46 13.90 4.34
N GLY A 112 -1.79 14.21 3.23
CA GLY A 112 -1.90 13.45 1.99
C GLY A 112 -1.06 12.16 2.03
N ASN A 113 -0.83 11.58 0.85
CA ASN A 113 0.10 10.47 0.71
C ASN A 113 1.54 10.90 1.04
N MET A 114 2.04 10.45 2.20
CA MET A 114 3.32 10.91 2.72
C MET A 114 4.06 9.86 3.55
N GLN A 115 5.39 10.01 3.57
CA GLN A 115 6.23 9.21 4.46
C GLN A 115 6.09 9.72 5.89
N ILE A 116 5.77 8.79 6.80
CA ILE A 116 5.79 9.01 8.24
C ILE A 116 7.22 8.75 8.72
N ARG A 117 7.78 9.72 9.44
CA ARG A 117 9.10 9.63 10.06
C ARG A 117 8.98 9.37 11.56
N PRO A 118 10.01 8.78 12.21
CA PRO A 118 9.99 8.49 13.65
C PRO A 118 9.65 9.71 14.51
N GLU A 119 10.20 10.88 14.18
CA GLU A 119 10.01 12.11 14.97
C GLU A 119 8.52 12.50 15.02
N MET A 120 7.79 12.29 13.91
CA MET A 120 6.36 12.59 13.84
C MET A 120 5.52 11.75 14.78
N ILE A 121 5.97 10.52 15.08
CA ILE A 121 5.30 9.59 16.00
C ILE A 121 5.69 9.93 17.44
N GLU A 122 6.96 10.25 17.67
CA GLU A 122 7.50 10.56 18.99
C GLU A 122 6.91 11.84 19.58
N ASP A 123 6.58 12.82 18.72
CA ASP A 123 5.84 14.02 19.10
C ASP A 123 4.40 13.73 19.59
N GLN A 124 3.86 12.54 19.30
CA GLN A 124 2.49 12.16 19.66
C GLN A 124 2.47 11.38 20.98
N LYS A 125 2.26 12.08 22.10
CA LYS A 125 2.09 11.46 23.44
C LYS A 125 1.09 10.30 23.50
N LYS A 126 0.06 10.32 22.64
CA LYS A 126 -0.99 9.27 22.56
C LYS A 126 -0.52 7.98 21.87
N LEU A 127 0.66 7.99 21.27
CA LEU A 127 1.31 6.86 20.60
C LEU A 127 2.58 6.40 21.33
N ALA A 128 2.76 6.80 22.59
CA ALA A 128 3.92 6.45 23.40
C ALA A 128 4.09 4.94 23.64
N ASP A 129 2.99 4.17 23.60
CA ASP A 129 2.99 2.71 23.74
C ASP A 129 3.14 1.99 22.39
N TRP A 130 4.04 2.50 21.55
CA TRP A 130 4.35 1.89 20.25
C TRP A 130 4.97 0.50 20.43
N PRO A 131 4.48 -0.56 19.74
CA PRO A 131 5.05 -1.90 19.85
C PRO A 131 6.54 -1.91 19.43
N GLY A 132 7.41 -2.46 20.29
CA GLY A 132 8.87 -2.41 20.08
C GLY A 132 9.37 -3.16 18.85
N ASN A 133 8.56 -4.07 18.31
CA ASN A 133 8.86 -4.84 17.09
C ASN A 133 8.31 -4.22 15.80
N ILE A 134 7.65 -3.04 15.88
CA ILE A 134 7.07 -2.36 14.72
C ILE A 134 7.88 -1.10 14.43
N ALA A 135 8.28 -0.91 13.17
CA ALA A 135 9.00 0.28 12.73
C ALA A 135 8.20 1.56 13.02
N LYS A 136 8.90 2.63 13.45
CA LYS A 136 8.34 3.98 13.63
C LYS A 136 8.39 4.84 12.36
N SER A 137 8.55 4.20 11.22
CA SER A 137 8.60 4.85 9.91
C SER A 137 7.68 4.11 8.96
N GLY A 138 7.13 4.82 7.98
CA GLY A 138 6.17 4.22 7.07
C GLY A 138 5.68 5.15 5.97
N LEU A 139 4.66 4.68 5.26
CA LEU A 139 3.94 5.41 4.23
C LEU A 139 2.47 5.46 4.64
N TYR A 140 1.95 6.67 4.86
CA TYR A 140 0.54 6.91 5.04
C TYR A 140 -0.11 7.23 3.68
N VAL A 141 -1.25 6.59 3.42
CA VAL A 141 -2.05 6.76 2.21
C VAL A 141 -3.50 7.00 2.65
N PRO A 142 -4.03 8.23 2.56
CA PRO A 142 -5.43 8.49 2.83
C PRO A 142 -6.31 7.87 1.73
N LEU A 143 -7.47 7.33 2.11
CA LEU A 143 -8.50 6.88 1.16
C LEU A 143 -9.51 8.01 1.00
N MET A 144 -9.41 8.76 -0.10
CA MET A 144 -10.26 9.93 -0.35
C MET A 144 -11.42 9.55 -1.28
N GLY A 145 -12.65 9.76 -0.82
CA GLY A 145 -13.85 9.59 -1.62
C GLY A 145 -14.03 10.72 -2.65
N ARG A 146 -15.04 10.59 -3.52
CA ARG A 146 -15.35 11.54 -4.62
C ARG A 146 -15.57 12.98 -4.16
N ASP A 147 -16.06 13.17 -2.95
CA ASP A 147 -16.33 14.48 -2.37
C ASP A 147 -15.13 15.06 -1.61
N ALA A 148 -13.92 14.53 -1.88
CA ALA A 148 -12.68 14.83 -1.17
C ALA A 148 -12.75 14.57 0.35
N ARG A 149 -13.71 13.76 0.81
CA ARG A 149 -13.79 13.34 2.21
C ARG A 149 -12.98 12.09 2.45
N LEU A 150 -12.44 12.00 3.66
CA LEU A 150 -11.68 10.86 4.10
C LEU A 150 -12.62 9.67 4.38
N SER A 151 -12.51 8.62 3.58
CA SER A 151 -13.21 7.34 3.73
C SER A 151 -12.39 6.31 4.51
N GLY A 152 -11.12 6.59 4.80
CA GLY A 152 -10.24 5.65 5.51
C GLY A 152 -8.76 5.96 5.32
N GLY A 153 -7.92 4.99 5.62
CA GLY A 153 -6.48 5.11 5.40
C GLY A 153 -5.77 3.77 5.42
N ILE A 154 -4.59 3.77 4.78
CA ILE A 154 -3.62 2.69 4.84
C ILE A 154 -2.33 3.27 5.41
N LEU A 155 -1.73 2.57 6.36
CA LEU A 155 -0.39 2.84 6.85
C LEU A 155 0.49 1.60 6.61
N LEU A 156 1.52 1.74 5.81
CA LEU A 156 2.52 0.70 5.57
C LEU A 156 3.79 1.04 6.36
N LEU A 157 4.14 0.23 7.35
CA LEU A 157 5.26 0.45 8.25
C LEU A 157 6.46 -0.41 7.83
N ARG A 158 7.62 0.23 7.72
CA ARG A 158 8.92 -0.41 7.55
C ARG A 158 10.04 0.58 7.84
N ALA A 159 11.23 0.07 8.19
CA ALA A 159 12.41 0.91 8.44
C ALA A 159 12.94 1.59 7.15
N ALA A 160 12.88 0.91 6.02
CA ALA A 160 13.42 1.42 4.75
C ALA A 160 12.55 2.54 4.13
N PRO A 161 13.15 3.57 3.51
CA PRO A 161 12.41 4.65 2.86
C PRO A 161 11.57 4.14 1.69
N TRP A 162 10.53 4.89 1.31
CA TRP A 162 9.63 4.54 0.22
C TRP A 162 10.04 5.23 -1.08
N ALA A 163 10.34 4.45 -2.10
CA ALA A 163 10.67 4.98 -3.43
C ALA A 163 9.48 5.74 -4.02
N GLN A 164 9.76 6.79 -4.80
CA GLN A 164 8.74 7.64 -5.41
C GLN A 164 7.70 6.87 -6.24
N PRO A 165 8.08 5.88 -7.08
CA PRO A 165 7.09 5.10 -7.85
C PRO A 165 6.10 4.34 -6.97
N VAL A 166 6.54 3.81 -5.82
CA VAL A 166 5.66 3.11 -4.88
C VAL A 166 4.64 4.09 -4.30
N ARG A 167 5.05 5.32 -3.98
CA ARG A 167 4.14 6.35 -3.48
C ARG A 167 3.05 6.69 -4.49
N VAL A 168 3.44 6.88 -5.76
CA VAL A 168 2.49 7.15 -6.86
C VAL A 168 1.52 5.99 -7.06
N MET A 169 2.02 4.75 -7.10
CA MET A 169 1.18 3.55 -7.20
C MET A 169 0.20 3.45 -6.03
N MET A 170 0.66 3.70 -4.82
CA MET A 170 -0.18 3.65 -3.62
C MET A 170 -1.25 4.75 -3.62
N ASP A 171 -0.99 5.91 -4.24
CA ASP A 171 -1.99 6.97 -4.42
C ASP A 171 -3.16 6.48 -5.28
N GLN A 172 -2.84 5.84 -6.41
CA GLN A 172 -3.83 5.26 -7.32
C GLN A 172 -4.61 4.13 -6.66
N LEU A 173 -3.93 3.27 -5.90
CA LEU A 173 -4.60 2.20 -5.14
C LEU A 173 -5.47 2.75 -4.02
N GLY A 174 -5.05 3.83 -3.36
CA GLY A 174 -5.83 4.52 -2.33
C GLY A 174 -7.12 5.09 -2.88
N GLU A 175 -7.07 5.71 -4.06
CA GLU A 175 -8.27 6.17 -4.77
C GLU A 175 -9.19 5.01 -5.16
N ALA A 176 -8.64 3.96 -5.76
CA ALA A 176 -9.40 2.77 -6.15
C ALA A 176 -10.10 2.11 -4.96
N ALA A 177 -9.39 1.94 -3.84
CA ALA A 177 -9.94 1.38 -2.62
C ALA A 177 -11.04 2.27 -2.05
N ALA A 178 -10.90 3.60 -2.08
CA ALA A 178 -11.92 4.52 -1.58
C ALA A 178 -13.29 4.39 -2.28
N TYR A 179 -13.34 3.97 -3.55
CA TYR A 179 -14.59 3.69 -4.25
C TYR A 179 -15.34 2.45 -3.74
N THR A 180 -14.66 1.60 -2.97
CA THR A 180 -15.18 0.30 -2.52
C THR A 180 -15.56 0.29 -1.04
N VAL A 181 -15.28 1.37 -0.31
CA VAL A 181 -15.56 1.51 1.13
C VAL A 181 -16.87 2.24 1.38
#